data_AF-A0AAV5Q8S5-F1
#
_entry.id   AF-A0AAV5Q8S5-F1
#
_cell.length_a   1.000
_cell.length_b   1.000
_cell.length_c   1.000
_cell.angle_alpha   90.00
_cell.angle_beta   90.00
_cell.angle_gamma   90.00
#
_symmetry.space_group_name_H-M   'P 1'
#
loop_
_entity.id
_entity.type
_entity.pdbx_description
1 polymer ?
#
loop_
_entity_poly.entity_id
_entity_poly.type
_entity_poly.pdbx_seq_one_letter_code
_entity_poly.pdbx_strand_id
1 'polypeptide(L)'
;MVMSIDKEGSTKDELNREDFSLSPNELVRNYVIASDNTELNFSTKETTNTRNDHVGKFNRVFNLLISPKDDKIKARFFGDRANNPSTGELIKFKIYHSALTILFFIFGLYRIFESFIHTIKLRFLNIAYNPNSDPSVINADVNKLAKIPRHLSSILVYKSEQEEGGGLEGLCSEASQFIAWSLSSGIPLVSIFEYNGILKRNIPQLRRSIYKNLINYFGTDNIPKFCIKIPHLNITYEGSYDGEYKENKEKNFDIEISLLSYVDGRPTLIELTKVLSELARNGEIKASDITVTFIDSELKQLVGDEPDLIIAFQPYLNLAGYPPWHIRLTEMYWEPDNEEVTYAVYLRALTNYSKSKVNIGR
;
A
#
# COMPACT_ATOMS: atom_id res chain seq x y z
N MET A 1 -46.52 34.69 -67.43
CA MET A 1 -45.86 33.53 -66.79
C MET A 1 -45.02 34.09 -65.65
N VAL A 2 -45.17 33.49 -64.48
CA VAL A 2 -45.14 34.13 -63.15
C VAL A 2 -43.72 34.28 -62.57
N MET A 3 -43.58 35.31 -61.72
CA MET A 3 -42.44 35.78 -60.91
C MET A 3 -41.67 34.74 -60.08
N SER A 4 -40.44 35.09 -59.67
CA SER A 4 -39.90 35.08 -58.27
C SER A 4 -38.41 35.50 -58.34
N ILE A 5 -37.93 36.63 -57.81
CA ILE A 5 -37.78 37.15 -56.43
C ILE A 5 -36.83 36.29 -55.57
N ASP A 6 -35.63 36.84 -55.36
CA ASP A 6 -34.67 36.47 -54.31
C ASP A 6 -35.28 36.67 -52.91
N LYS A 7 -35.08 35.68 -52.03
CA LYS A 7 -35.06 35.86 -50.58
C LYS A 7 -34.14 34.84 -49.90
N GLU A 8 -33.26 35.38 -49.06
CA GLU A 8 -32.49 34.68 -48.04
C GLU A 8 -33.38 33.85 -47.10
N GLY A 9 -32.86 32.70 -46.64
CA GLY A 9 -33.51 31.92 -45.60
C GLY A 9 -32.83 30.57 -45.30
N SER A 10 -31.86 30.60 -44.40
CA SER A 10 -31.60 29.61 -43.33
C SER A 10 -31.90 28.11 -43.58
N THR A 11 -30.84 27.29 -43.58
CA THR A 11 -30.84 25.98 -42.89
C THR A 11 -29.40 25.63 -42.53
N LYS A 12 -28.95 26.20 -41.41
CA LYS A 12 -27.92 25.61 -40.55
C LYS A 12 -28.58 24.39 -39.90
N ASP A 13 -28.23 23.17 -40.29
CA ASP A 13 -28.53 21.94 -39.51
C ASP A 13 -27.79 20.71 -40.07
N GLU A 14 -26.49 20.82 -40.34
CA GLU A 14 -25.69 19.64 -40.74
C GLU A 14 -24.26 19.59 -40.18
N LEU A 15 -23.92 20.44 -39.20
CA LEU A 15 -22.69 20.32 -38.41
C LEU A 15 -23.03 20.35 -36.92
N ASN A 16 -23.35 19.19 -36.36
CA ASN A 16 -23.07 18.81 -34.97
C ASN A 16 -23.64 17.40 -34.71
N ARG A 17 -22.88 16.39 -35.10
CA ARG A 17 -22.85 15.10 -34.39
C ARG A 17 -21.41 14.89 -33.97
N GLU A 18 -21.02 15.55 -32.89
CA GLU A 18 -19.88 15.10 -32.10
C GLU A 18 -20.34 13.84 -31.37
N ASP A 19 -19.78 12.68 -31.76
CA ASP A 19 -19.86 11.44 -31.00
C ASP A 19 -19.18 11.66 -29.64
N PHE A 20 -19.94 12.13 -28.65
CA PHE A 20 -19.55 12.06 -27.24
C PHE A 20 -19.95 10.69 -26.68
N SER A 21 -19.25 9.64 -27.09
CA SER A 21 -19.16 8.42 -26.29
C SER A 21 -17.80 8.40 -25.60
N LEU A 22 -17.68 9.17 -24.51
CA LEU A 22 -16.55 9.02 -23.59
C LEU A 22 -16.56 7.57 -23.09
N SER A 23 -15.44 6.88 -23.20
CA SER A 23 -15.38 5.50 -22.70
C SER A 23 -15.67 5.49 -21.19
N PRO A 24 -16.30 4.45 -20.63
CA PRO A 24 -16.51 4.32 -19.19
C PRO A 24 -15.25 4.59 -18.34
N ASN A 25 -14.09 4.23 -18.88
CA ASN A 25 -12.78 4.50 -18.27
C ASN A 25 -12.44 5.99 -18.15
N GLU A 26 -12.82 6.81 -19.13
CA GLU A 26 -12.60 8.26 -19.09
C GLU A 26 -13.54 8.96 -18.10
N LEU A 27 -14.76 8.44 -17.93
CA LEU A 27 -15.72 8.98 -16.95
C LEU A 27 -15.28 8.69 -15.51
N VAL A 28 -14.84 7.46 -15.22
CA VAL A 28 -14.24 7.09 -13.92
C VAL A 28 -13.04 7.99 -13.65
N ARG A 29 -12.15 8.16 -14.64
CA ARG A 29 -10.95 8.99 -14.54
C ARG A 29 -11.25 10.44 -14.19
N ASN A 30 -12.20 11.05 -14.90
CA ASN A 30 -12.56 12.46 -14.70
C ASN A 30 -13.21 12.71 -13.33
N TYR A 31 -14.00 11.76 -12.83
CA TYR A 31 -14.63 11.85 -11.51
C TYR A 31 -13.61 11.66 -10.37
N VAL A 32 -12.67 10.73 -10.52
CA VAL A 32 -11.60 10.48 -9.52
C VAL A 32 -10.68 11.70 -9.40
N ILE A 33 -10.26 12.31 -10.51
CA ILE A 33 -9.44 13.54 -10.50
C ILE A 33 -10.17 14.70 -9.78
N ALA A 34 -11.50 14.77 -9.90
CA ALA A 34 -12.29 15.77 -9.19
C ALA A 34 -12.35 15.52 -7.66
N SER A 35 -12.40 14.24 -7.24
CA SER A 35 -12.40 13.84 -5.83
C SER A 35 -11.05 14.04 -5.13
N ASP A 36 -9.93 13.84 -5.83
CA ASP A 36 -8.57 14.11 -5.33
C ASP A 36 -8.39 15.59 -4.93
N ASN A 37 -9.05 16.50 -5.65
CA ASN A 37 -9.01 17.93 -5.35
C ASN A 37 -9.85 18.31 -4.12
N THR A 38 -10.82 17.48 -3.71
CA THR A 38 -11.70 17.76 -2.57
C THR A 38 -11.16 17.22 -1.25
N GLU A 39 -10.39 16.12 -1.27
CA GLU A 39 -9.72 15.56 -0.07
C GLU A 39 -8.49 16.36 0.38
N LEU A 40 -7.95 17.24 -0.47
CA LEU A 40 -6.84 18.18 -0.16
C LEU A 40 -7.11 19.08 1.06
N ASN A 41 -8.38 19.32 1.41
CA ASN A 41 -8.76 20.22 2.50
C ASN A 41 -9.05 19.51 3.83
N PHE A 42 -9.07 18.16 3.88
CA PHE A 42 -9.38 17.42 5.11
C PHE A 42 -8.15 16.80 5.79
N SER A 43 -7.04 16.59 5.06
CA SER A 43 -5.87 15.87 5.57
C SER A 43 -4.83 16.71 6.33
N THR A 44 -5.04 18.01 6.55
CA THR A 44 -4.06 18.91 7.22
C THR A 44 -4.24 19.07 8.73
N LYS A 45 -5.12 18.28 9.37
CA LYS A 45 -5.25 18.25 10.83
C LYS A 45 -5.20 16.81 11.33
N GLU A 46 -3.99 16.36 11.63
CA GLU A 46 -3.62 15.47 12.74
C GLU A 46 -2.37 14.68 12.36
N THR A 47 -1.20 15.14 12.82
CA THR A 47 -0.13 14.29 13.35
C THR A 47 1.05 15.16 13.75
N THR A 48 0.93 15.80 14.90
CA THR A 48 2.10 16.20 15.68
C THR A 48 2.02 15.46 17.00
N ASN A 49 3.17 14.93 17.44
CA ASN A 49 3.52 14.50 18.80
C ASN A 49 3.46 12.98 19.10
N THR A 50 4.49 12.22 18.70
CA THR A 50 4.65 10.78 19.03
C THR A 50 5.97 10.44 19.73
N ARG A 51 6.57 11.35 20.51
CA ARG A 51 7.74 11.00 21.36
C ARG A 51 7.53 11.16 22.87
N ASN A 52 6.46 11.85 23.30
CA ASN A 52 5.99 11.83 24.70
C ASN A 52 4.92 10.76 24.96
N ASP A 53 4.56 9.98 23.95
CA ASP A 53 3.36 9.14 24.02
C ASP A 53 3.63 7.76 24.64
N HIS A 54 4.84 7.19 24.58
CA HIS A 54 5.12 5.91 25.24
C HIS A 54 5.16 6.01 26.77
N VAL A 55 5.79 7.05 27.32
CA VAL A 55 5.79 7.33 28.76
C VAL A 55 4.40 7.80 29.21
N GLY A 56 3.68 8.56 28.39
CA GLY A 56 2.30 8.97 28.64
C GLY A 56 1.32 7.79 28.63
N LYS A 57 1.45 6.87 27.67
CA LYS A 57 0.70 5.60 27.58
C LYS A 57 1.05 4.69 28.74
N PHE A 58 2.33 4.54 29.09
CA PHE A 58 2.77 3.76 30.24
C PHE A 58 2.24 4.36 31.55
N ASN A 59 2.32 5.67 31.76
CA ASN A 59 1.75 6.34 32.92
C ASN A 59 0.21 6.26 32.95
N ARG A 60 -0.47 6.31 31.81
CA ARG A 60 -1.94 6.08 31.74
C ARG A 60 -2.28 4.64 32.12
N VAL A 61 -1.58 3.66 31.57
CA VAL A 61 -1.77 2.24 31.87
C VAL A 61 -1.44 1.96 33.33
N PHE A 62 -0.31 2.44 33.84
CA PHE A 62 0.09 2.33 35.25
C PHE A 62 -0.92 3.00 36.20
N ASN A 63 -1.42 4.19 35.86
CA ASN A 63 -2.46 4.86 36.63
C ASN A 63 -3.81 4.12 36.58
N LEU A 64 -4.16 3.48 35.45
CA LEU A 64 -5.34 2.62 35.32
C LEU A 64 -5.21 1.32 36.13
N LEU A 65 -3.99 0.80 36.30
CA LEU A 65 -3.68 -0.43 37.02
C LEU A 65 -3.61 -0.26 38.55
N ILE A 66 -3.32 0.95 39.05
CA ILE A 66 -3.16 1.23 40.49
C ILE A 66 -4.46 1.76 41.12
N SER A 67 -5.31 2.43 40.32
CA SER A 67 -6.63 2.85 40.77
C SER A 67 -7.55 3.08 39.57
N PRO A 68 -8.60 2.27 39.38
CA PRO A 68 -9.59 2.56 38.36
C PRO A 68 -10.34 3.82 38.82
N LYS A 69 -9.93 4.97 38.29
CA LYS A 69 -10.70 6.22 38.35
C LYS A 69 -11.94 6.16 37.44
N ASP A 70 -12.09 5.08 36.67
CA ASP A 70 -13.22 4.91 35.77
C ASP A 70 -14.46 4.41 36.52
N ASP A 71 -15.38 5.33 36.79
CA ASP A 71 -16.65 5.06 37.47
C ASP A 71 -17.51 4.03 36.71
N LYS A 72 -17.31 3.85 35.40
CA LYS A 72 -18.02 2.82 34.62
C LYS A 72 -17.59 1.40 34.99
N ILE A 73 -16.31 1.19 35.30
CA ILE A 73 -15.78 -0.13 35.70
C ILE A 73 -16.30 -0.48 37.10
N LYS A 74 -16.32 0.51 38.01
CA LYS A 74 -16.90 0.36 39.35
C LYS A 74 -18.41 0.09 39.28
N ALA A 75 -19.15 0.85 38.48
CA ALA A 75 -20.59 0.65 38.29
C ALA A 75 -20.92 -0.76 37.73
N ARG A 76 -20.13 -1.27 36.79
CA ARG A 76 -20.30 -2.63 36.25
C ARG A 76 -19.98 -3.73 37.27
N PHE A 77 -19.00 -3.52 38.15
CA PHE A 77 -18.59 -4.53 39.13
C PHE A 77 -19.44 -4.52 40.40
N PHE A 78 -19.83 -3.34 40.89
CA PHE A 78 -20.60 -3.16 42.14
C PHE A 78 -22.11 -3.01 41.91
N GLY A 79 -22.58 -2.85 40.67
CA GLY A 79 -24.00 -2.69 40.34
C GLY A 79 -24.65 -1.52 41.12
N ASP A 80 -25.81 -1.77 41.70
CA ASP A 80 -26.59 -0.80 42.50
C ASP A 80 -25.85 -0.28 43.76
N ARG A 81 -24.77 -0.93 44.19
CA ARG A 81 -23.96 -0.57 45.36
C ARG A 81 -22.71 0.24 45.04
N ALA A 82 -22.55 0.71 43.80
CA ALA A 82 -21.38 1.47 43.37
C ALA A 82 -21.10 2.73 44.22
N ASN A 83 -22.14 3.33 44.81
CA ASN A 83 -22.01 4.53 45.64
C ASN A 83 -21.52 4.26 47.07
N ASN A 84 -21.71 3.04 47.61
CA ASN A 84 -21.29 2.65 48.96
C ASN A 84 -21.02 1.12 49.02
N PRO A 85 -19.92 0.65 48.40
CA PRO A 85 -19.57 -0.76 48.41
C PRO A 85 -19.11 -1.20 49.81
N SER A 86 -19.45 -2.42 50.20
CA SER A 86 -18.97 -2.99 51.46
C SER A 86 -17.46 -3.23 51.42
N THR A 87 -16.81 -3.24 52.60
CA THR A 87 -15.36 -3.48 52.70
C THR A 87 -14.94 -4.80 52.06
N GLY A 88 -15.77 -5.86 52.16
CA GLY A 88 -15.51 -7.15 51.51
C GLY A 88 -15.60 -7.10 49.98
N GLU A 89 -16.57 -6.37 49.41
CA GLU A 89 -16.68 -6.19 47.97
C GLU A 89 -15.51 -5.36 47.42
N LEU A 90 -15.05 -4.33 48.16
CA LEU A 90 -13.85 -3.56 47.81
C LEU A 90 -12.59 -4.42 47.82
N ILE A 91 -12.42 -5.29 48.81
CA ILE A 91 -11.30 -6.25 48.87
C ILE A 91 -11.37 -7.21 47.68
N LYS A 92 -12.54 -7.80 47.40
CA LYS A 92 -12.77 -8.70 46.26
C LYS A 92 -12.41 -8.02 44.94
N PHE A 93 -12.89 -6.80 44.71
CA PHE A 93 -12.55 -5.99 43.54
C PHE A 93 -11.04 -5.77 43.41
N LYS A 94 -10.37 -5.34 44.49
CA LYS A 94 -8.92 -5.13 44.51
C LYS A 94 -8.14 -6.40 44.20
N ILE A 95 -8.58 -7.56 44.69
CA ILE A 95 -7.94 -8.86 44.40
C ILE A 95 -8.04 -9.17 42.90
N TYR A 96 -9.23 -9.15 42.31
CA TYR A 96 -9.41 -9.45 40.88
C TYR A 96 -8.67 -8.44 40.00
N HIS A 97 -8.75 -7.15 40.33
CA HIS A 97 -8.04 -6.12 39.61
C HIS A 97 -6.52 -6.30 39.70
N SER A 98 -5.98 -6.60 40.89
CA SER A 98 -4.54 -6.85 41.06
C SER A 98 -4.09 -8.11 40.32
N ALA A 99 -4.89 -9.18 40.34
CA ALA A 99 -4.60 -10.40 39.59
C ALA A 99 -4.56 -10.14 38.07
N LEU A 100 -5.53 -9.38 37.54
CA LEU A 100 -5.57 -8.96 36.14
C LEU A 100 -4.38 -8.06 35.78
N THR A 101 -4.03 -7.13 36.66
CA THR A 101 -2.86 -6.24 36.52
C THR A 101 -1.56 -7.05 36.46
N ILE A 102 -1.39 -8.02 37.35
CA ILE A 102 -0.22 -8.91 37.36
C ILE A 102 -0.17 -9.74 36.07
N LEU A 103 -1.31 -10.27 35.61
CA LEU A 103 -1.38 -11.01 34.35
C LEU A 103 -0.94 -10.15 33.16
N PHE A 104 -1.48 -8.93 33.03
CA PHE A 104 -1.07 -8.00 31.96
C PHE A 104 0.40 -7.56 32.08
N PHE A 105 0.91 -7.41 33.30
CA PHE A 105 2.32 -7.10 33.53
C PHE A 105 3.22 -8.25 33.07
N ILE A 106 2.91 -9.50 33.44
CA ILE A 106 3.65 -10.68 32.99
C ILE A 106 3.58 -10.81 31.47
N PHE A 107 2.40 -10.64 30.88
CA PHE A 107 2.22 -10.66 29.43
C PHE A 107 3.02 -9.53 28.75
N GLY A 108 3.04 -8.33 29.31
CA GLY A 108 3.83 -7.20 28.83
C GLY A 108 5.33 -7.49 28.86
N LEU A 109 5.84 -8.05 29.97
CA LEU A 109 7.24 -8.49 30.07
C LEU A 109 7.59 -9.55 29.02
N TYR A 110 6.72 -10.53 28.83
CA TYR A 110 6.88 -11.55 27.80
C TYR A 110 6.96 -10.93 26.39
N ARG A 111 6.04 -10.01 26.06
CA ARG A 111 6.02 -9.33 24.75
C ARG A 111 7.25 -8.45 24.52
N ILE A 112 7.74 -7.76 25.55
CA ILE A 112 8.99 -6.98 25.48
C ILE A 112 10.17 -7.90 25.21
N PHE A 113 10.26 -9.03 25.93
CA PHE A 113 11.32 -10.01 25.73
C PHE A 113 11.28 -10.62 24.32
N GLU A 114 10.10 -11.03 23.85
CA GLU A 114 9.87 -11.56 22.52
C GLU A 114 10.31 -10.55 21.42
N SER A 115 9.84 -9.31 21.50
CA SER A 115 10.20 -8.24 20.55
C SER A 115 11.70 -7.93 20.57
N PHE A 116 12.34 -7.97 21.73
CA PHE A 116 13.79 -7.83 21.86
C PHE A 116 14.55 -8.95 21.14
N ILE A 117 14.13 -10.21 21.32
CA ILE A 117 14.73 -11.35 20.61
C ILE A 117 14.53 -11.23 19.09
N HIS A 118 13.34 -10.84 18.63
CA HIS A 118 13.08 -10.61 17.20
C HIS A 118 13.96 -9.50 16.64
N THR A 119 14.08 -8.37 17.34
CA THR A 119 14.90 -7.24 16.92
C THR A 119 16.38 -7.64 16.80
N ILE A 120 16.92 -8.38 17.78
CA ILE A 120 18.31 -8.87 17.72
C ILE A 120 18.49 -9.82 16.54
N LYS A 121 17.57 -10.77 16.37
CA LYS A 121 17.61 -11.74 15.27
C LYS A 121 17.59 -11.03 13.92
N LEU A 122 16.69 -10.06 13.73
CA LEU A 122 16.58 -9.28 12.49
C LEU A 122 17.86 -8.50 12.21
N ARG A 123 18.41 -7.80 13.20
CA ARG A 123 19.67 -7.06 13.06
C ARG A 123 20.84 -7.98 12.71
N PHE A 124 20.97 -9.11 13.40
CA PHE A 124 22.00 -10.10 13.10
C PHE A 124 21.88 -10.63 11.67
N LEU A 125 20.66 -10.97 11.24
CA LEU A 125 20.40 -11.44 9.88
C LEU A 125 20.63 -10.35 8.83
N ASN A 126 20.30 -9.10 9.12
CA ASN A 126 20.55 -7.98 8.20
C ASN A 126 22.06 -7.79 7.97
N ILE A 127 22.86 -7.90 9.04
CA ILE A 127 24.32 -7.84 8.93
C ILE A 127 24.88 -9.06 8.18
N ALA A 128 24.37 -10.26 8.49
CA ALA A 128 24.86 -11.50 7.88
C ALA A 128 24.49 -11.65 6.39
N TYR A 129 23.33 -11.12 5.98
CA TYR A 129 22.79 -11.22 4.63
C TYR A 129 22.67 -9.86 3.95
N ASN A 130 23.81 -9.18 3.79
CA ASN A 130 23.90 -7.95 3.00
C ASN A 130 24.52 -8.28 1.62
N PRO A 131 23.79 -8.07 0.50
CA PRO A 131 24.30 -8.34 -0.83
C PRO A 131 25.35 -7.33 -1.30
N ASN A 132 25.68 -6.30 -0.48
CA ASN A 132 26.64 -5.23 -0.78
C ASN A 132 26.38 -4.55 -2.13
N SER A 133 25.11 -4.43 -2.50
CA SER A 133 24.66 -3.88 -3.78
C SER A 133 25.20 -4.60 -5.02
N ASP A 134 25.56 -5.88 -4.94
CA ASP A 134 25.98 -6.67 -6.10
C ASP A 134 24.81 -7.52 -6.64
N PRO A 135 24.33 -7.26 -7.87
CA PRO A 135 23.29 -8.06 -8.52
C PRO A 135 23.66 -9.54 -8.65
N SER A 136 24.94 -9.87 -8.81
CA SER A 136 25.43 -11.23 -9.01
C SER A 136 25.22 -12.08 -7.76
N VAL A 137 25.41 -11.48 -6.58
CA VAL A 137 25.16 -12.13 -5.28
C VAL A 137 23.68 -12.44 -5.14
N ILE A 138 22.81 -11.46 -5.43
CA ILE A 138 21.36 -11.63 -5.36
C ILE A 138 20.90 -12.71 -6.35
N ASN A 139 21.40 -12.67 -7.57
CA ASN A 139 21.08 -13.63 -8.62
C ASN A 139 21.51 -15.05 -8.20
N ALA A 140 22.71 -15.20 -7.63
CA ALA A 140 23.20 -16.49 -7.15
C ALA A 140 22.35 -17.07 -6.01
N ASP A 141 21.82 -16.23 -5.12
CA ASP A 141 20.91 -16.67 -4.05
C ASP A 141 19.53 -17.07 -4.58
N VAL A 142 19.00 -16.31 -5.54
CA VAL A 142 17.69 -16.55 -6.14
C VAL A 142 17.68 -17.74 -7.09
N ASN A 143 18.79 -18.01 -7.81
CA ASN A 143 18.90 -19.16 -8.70
C ASN A 143 18.84 -20.52 -7.97
N LYS A 144 19.00 -20.54 -6.64
CA LYS A 144 18.82 -21.74 -5.81
C LYS A 144 17.34 -22.06 -5.56
N LEU A 145 16.43 -21.13 -5.85
CA LEU A 145 15.01 -21.25 -5.59
C LEU A 145 14.30 -22.01 -6.71
N ALA A 146 13.35 -22.87 -6.35
CA ALA A 146 12.61 -23.69 -7.32
C ALA A 146 11.69 -22.87 -8.24
N LYS A 147 11.19 -21.72 -7.75
CA LYS A 147 10.34 -20.78 -8.47
C LYS A 147 10.41 -19.39 -7.82
N ILE A 148 10.11 -18.37 -8.60
CA ILE A 148 10.01 -16.96 -8.18
C ILE A 148 8.67 -16.38 -8.64
N PRO A 149 8.13 -15.35 -7.97
CA PRO A 149 6.92 -14.68 -8.41
C PRO A 149 7.17 -13.93 -9.73
N ARG A 150 6.18 -13.88 -10.63
CA ARG A 150 6.22 -13.03 -11.82
C ARG A 150 5.94 -11.57 -11.46
N HIS A 151 5.01 -11.36 -10.53
CA HIS A 151 4.66 -10.04 -10.00
C HIS A 151 4.86 -10.01 -8.49
N LEU A 152 5.80 -9.19 -8.04
CA LEU A 152 6.10 -9.01 -6.62
C LEU A 152 5.55 -7.67 -6.13
N SER A 153 4.92 -7.67 -4.96
CA SER A 153 4.42 -6.44 -4.35
C SER A 153 5.02 -6.20 -2.96
N SER A 154 5.23 -4.94 -2.59
CA SER A 154 5.63 -4.55 -1.24
C SER A 154 4.63 -3.60 -0.60
N ILE A 155 4.39 -3.79 0.70
CA ILE A 155 3.74 -2.78 1.54
C ILE A 155 4.83 -2.04 2.31
N LEU A 156 4.98 -0.74 2.03
CA LEU A 156 5.91 0.16 2.69
C LEU A 156 5.17 1.12 3.63
N VAL A 157 5.80 1.42 4.77
CA VAL A 157 5.25 2.32 5.78
C VAL A 157 6.08 3.60 5.79
N TYR A 158 5.40 4.75 5.69
CA TYR A 158 6.06 6.04 5.85
C TYR A 158 6.49 6.24 7.31
N LYS A 159 7.81 6.42 7.51
CA LYS A 159 8.44 6.70 8.79
C LYS A 159 8.58 8.20 9.01
N SER A 160 8.50 8.65 10.26
CA SER A 160 8.66 10.07 10.60
C SER A 160 10.05 10.59 10.18
N GLU A 161 10.16 11.86 9.79
CA GLU A 161 11.46 12.49 9.48
C GLU A 161 12.44 12.50 10.66
N GLN A 162 11.94 12.28 11.88
CA GLN A 162 12.77 12.18 13.09
C GLN A 162 13.39 10.80 13.29
N GLU A 163 12.93 9.80 12.54
CA GLU A 163 13.45 8.44 12.56
C GLU A 163 14.61 8.33 11.57
N GLU A 164 15.59 7.49 11.90
CA GLU A 164 16.71 7.22 11.00
C GLU A 164 16.21 6.55 9.72
N GLY A 165 16.59 7.10 8.57
CA GLY A 165 16.06 6.65 7.28
C GLY A 165 14.56 6.91 7.11
N GLY A 166 13.98 7.85 7.86
CA GLY A 166 12.60 8.28 7.70
C GLY A 166 12.41 9.38 6.67
N GLY A 167 11.19 9.91 6.59
CA GLY A 167 10.82 10.96 5.64
C GLY A 167 10.73 10.48 4.19
N LEU A 168 10.56 11.43 3.27
CA LEU A 168 10.41 11.14 1.84
C LEU A 168 11.65 10.47 1.24
N GLU A 169 12.85 10.93 1.60
CA GLU A 169 14.11 10.37 1.10
C GLU A 169 14.30 8.92 1.56
N GLY A 170 13.99 8.64 2.82
CA GLY A 170 13.97 7.29 3.39
C GLY A 170 13.05 6.35 2.62
N LEU A 171 11.79 6.74 2.44
CA LEU A 171 10.80 5.96 1.69
C LEU A 171 11.22 5.73 0.23
N CYS A 172 11.78 6.75 -0.43
CA CYS A 172 12.30 6.62 -1.80
C CYS A 172 13.52 5.70 -1.86
N SER A 173 14.38 5.70 -0.84
CA SER A 173 15.53 4.81 -0.72
C SER A 173 15.07 3.37 -0.55
N GLU A 174 14.17 3.10 0.40
CA GLU A 174 13.58 1.78 0.64
C GLU A 174 12.90 1.21 -0.61
N ALA A 175 12.06 2.02 -1.29
CA ALA A 175 11.45 1.65 -2.56
C ALA A 175 12.50 1.32 -3.64
N SER A 176 13.55 2.14 -3.77
CA SER A 176 14.60 1.92 -4.76
C SER A 176 15.43 0.65 -4.49
N GLN A 177 15.66 0.29 -3.23
CA GLN A 177 16.35 -0.94 -2.85
C GLN A 177 15.52 -2.16 -3.22
N PHE A 178 14.24 -2.15 -2.87
CA PHE A 178 13.31 -3.21 -3.21
C PHE A 178 13.21 -3.43 -4.73
N ILE A 179 13.19 -2.35 -5.53
CA ILE A 179 13.20 -2.40 -7.00
C ILE A 179 14.49 -3.02 -7.51
N ALA A 180 15.66 -2.58 -7.01
CA ALA A 180 16.96 -3.13 -7.43
C ALA A 180 17.08 -4.63 -7.10
N TRP A 181 16.60 -5.06 -5.93
CA TRP A 181 16.56 -6.48 -5.57
C TRP A 181 15.63 -7.27 -6.48
N SER A 182 14.45 -6.73 -6.79
CA SER A 182 13.48 -7.37 -7.69
C SER A 182 14.05 -7.58 -9.09
N LEU A 183 14.68 -6.54 -9.64
CA LEU A 183 15.32 -6.63 -10.94
C LEU A 183 16.50 -7.62 -10.92
N SER A 184 17.36 -7.57 -9.89
CA SER A 184 18.50 -8.50 -9.74
C SER A 184 18.05 -9.95 -9.58
N SER A 185 16.86 -10.15 -9.02
CA SER A 185 16.20 -11.46 -8.86
C SER A 185 15.49 -11.95 -10.13
N GLY A 186 15.48 -11.15 -11.20
CA GLY A 186 14.81 -11.48 -12.46
C GLY A 186 13.28 -11.31 -12.41
N ILE A 187 12.75 -10.46 -11.52
CA ILE A 187 11.33 -10.18 -11.39
C ILE A 187 11.01 -8.85 -12.11
N PRO A 188 10.33 -8.88 -13.28
CA PRO A 188 10.15 -7.70 -14.12
C PRO A 188 8.97 -6.82 -13.71
N LEU A 189 8.01 -7.34 -12.93
CA LEU A 189 6.82 -6.61 -12.50
C LEU A 189 6.83 -6.41 -10.99
N VAL A 190 6.76 -5.16 -10.56
CA VAL A 190 6.76 -4.80 -9.15
C VAL A 190 5.62 -3.83 -8.83
N SER A 191 4.91 -4.06 -7.72
CA SER A 191 4.00 -3.08 -7.13
C SER A 191 4.52 -2.57 -5.80
N ILE A 192 4.42 -1.27 -5.56
CA ILE A 192 4.75 -0.65 -4.27
C ILE A 192 3.50 0.02 -3.75
N PHE A 193 2.97 -0.51 -2.65
CA PHE A 193 1.87 0.08 -1.92
C PHE A 193 2.39 0.91 -0.76
N GLU A 194 2.04 2.20 -0.74
CA GLU A 194 2.19 3.08 0.41
C GLU A 194 0.85 3.76 0.69
N TYR A 195 0.39 3.68 1.93
CA TYR A 195 -0.98 4.03 2.31
C TYR A 195 -1.42 5.44 1.87
N ASN A 196 -0.58 6.45 2.11
CA ASN A 196 -0.91 7.86 1.90
C ASN A 196 -0.70 8.36 0.46
N GLY A 197 -0.08 7.54 -0.41
CA GLY A 197 0.26 7.93 -1.78
C GLY A 197 1.39 8.96 -1.87
N ILE A 198 2.29 9.03 -0.89
CA ILE A 198 3.44 9.94 -0.86
C ILE A 198 4.34 9.71 -2.07
N LEU A 199 4.60 8.45 -2.43
CA LEU A 199 5.40 8.09 -3.62
C LEU A 199 4.73 8.58 -4.92
N LYS A 200 3.41 8.44 -5.04
CA LYS A 200 2.65 8.90 -6.21
C LYS A 200 2.73 10.41 -6.41
N ARG A 201 2.79 11.17 -5.31
CA ARG A 201 2.88 12.64 -5.33
C ARG A 201 4.30 13.16 -5.61
N ASN A 202 5.32 12.33 -5.38
CA ASN A 202 6.74 12.71 -5.45
C ASN A 202 7.54 11.86 -6.45
N ILE A 203 6.96 11.65 -7.64
CA ILE A 203 7.57 10.85 -8.72
C ILE A 203 8.98 11.33 -9.12
N PRO A 204 9.28 12.64 -9.25
CA PRO A 204 10.62 13.08 -9.62
C PRO A 204 11.70 12.62 -8.62
N GLN A 205 11.42 12.70 -7.32
CA GLN A 205 12.33 12.28 -6.25
C GLN A 205 12.51 10.76 -6.27
N LEU A 206 11.41 10.00 -6.37
CA LEU A 206 11.45 8.55 -6.45
C LEU A 206 12.26 8.08 -7.68
N ARG A 207 12.03 8.68 -8.85
CA ARG A 207 12.74 8.35 -10.09
C ARG A 207 14.25 8.56 -9.96
N ARG A 208 14.67 9.67 -9.35
CA ARG A 208 16.10 9.94 -9.06
C ARG A 208 16.68 8.91 -8.10
N SER A 209 15.94 8.52 -7.06
CA SER A 209 16.36 7.50 -6.11
C SER A 209 16.55 6.14 -6.78
N ILE A 210 15.56 5.71 -7.58
CA ILE A 210 15.62 4.47 -8.37
C ILE A 210 16.82 4.49 -9.31
N TYR A 211 16.96 5.57 -10.09
CA TYR A 211 18.05 5.70 -11.05
C TYR A 211 19.43 5.63 -10.39
N LYS A 212 19.62 6.38 -9.29
CA LYS A 212 20.86 6.36 -8.50
C LYS A 212 21.14 4.97 -7.94
N ASN A 213 20.13 4.28 -7.43
CA ASN A 213 20.31 2.95 -6.87
C ASN A 213 20.60 1.90 -7.97
N LEU A 214 19.96 2.00 -9.13
CA LEU A 214 20.27 1.13 -10.27
C LEU A 214 21.71 1.32 -10.77
N ILE A 215 22.23 2.56 -10.80
CA ILE A 215 23.67 2.78 -11.08
C ILE A 215 24.55 2.10 -10.04
N ASN A 216 24.18 2.19 -8.76
CA ASN A 216 24.95 1.59 -7.67
C ASN A 216 25.04 0.06 -7.80
N TYR A 217 23.99 -0.58 -8.33
CA TYR A 217 23.92 -2.02 -8.52
C TYR A 217 24.53 -2.49 -9.85
N PHE A 218 24.19 -1.83 -10.97
CA PHE A 218 24.50 -2.31 -12.32
C PHE A 218 25.64 -1.55 -13.01
N GLY A 219 26.20 -0.52 -12.36
CA GLY A 219 27.22 0.35 -12.92
C GLY A 219 26.66 1.40 -13.88
N THR A 220 27.56 2.21 -14.45
CA THR A 220 27.19 3.30 -15.38
C THR A 220 27.07 2.87 -16.83
N ASP A 221 27.64 1.72 -17.19
CA ASP A 221 27.79 1.32 -18.59
C ASP A 221 26.51 0.72 -19.18
N ASN A 222 25.70 0.03 -18.36
CA ASN A 222 24.45 -0.61 -18.76
C ASN A 222 23.38 -0.44 -17.68
N ILE A 223 22.82 0.76 -17.59
CA ILE A 223 21.78 1.08 -16.62
C ILE A 223 20.45 0.48 -17.09
N PRO A 224 19.78 -0.35 -16.27
CA PRO A 224 18.49 -0.92 -16.64
C PRO A 224 17.41 0.13 -16.84
N LYS A 225 16.58 -0.07 -17.85
CA LYS A 225 15.41 0.76 -18.17
C LYS A 225 14.25 0.39 -17.26
N PHE A 226 13.59 1.39 -16.71
CA PHE A 226 12.41 1.18 -15.88
C PHE A 226 11.29 2.14 -16.24
N CYS A 227 10.06 1.78 -15.92
CA CYS A 227 8.93 2.70 -15.95
C CYS A 227 8.13 2.66 -14.65
N ILE A 228 7.59 3.81 -14.24
CA ILE A 228 6.71 3.94 -13.09
C ILE A 228 5.29 4.18 -13.61
N LYS A 229 4.36 3.30 -13.26
CA LYS A 229 2.93 3.42 -13.58
C LYS A 229 2.13 3.85 -12.37
N ILE A 230 1.16 4.72 -12.63
CA ILE A 230 0.07 5.04 -11.70
C ILE A 230 -1.23 4.55 -12.36
N PRO A 231 -1.66 3.31 -12.08
CA PRO A 231 -2.73 2.64 -12.82
C PRO A 231 -4.03 3.44 -12.89
N HIS A 232 -4.53 3.96 -11.76
CA HIS A 232 -5.81 4.68 -11.70
C HIS A 232 -5.84 5.99 -12.49
N LEU A 233 -4.67 6.59 -12.78
CA LEU A 233 -4.57 7.79 -13.62
C LEU A 233 -4.26 7.46 -15.09
N ASN A 234 -3.93 6.19 -15.38
CA ASN A 234 -3.36 5.74 -16.64
C ASN A 234 -2.14 6.59 -17.06
N ILE A 235 -1.26 6.88 -16.10
CA ILE A 235 -0.03 7.66 -16.32
C ILE A 235 1.18 6.73 -16.20
N THR A 236 2.09 6.83 -17.15
CA THR A 236 3.38 6.13 -17.14
C THR A 236 4.51 7.16 -17.20
N TYR A 237 5.49 7.00 -16.32
CA TYR A 237 6.70 7.81 -16.26
C TYR A 237 7.90 6.93 -16.62
N GLU A 238 8.60 7.28 -17.70
CA GLU A 238 9.83 6.60 -18.08
C GLU A 238 10.99 7.02 -17.16
N GLY A 239 11.83 6.06 -16.80
CA GLY A 239 13.11 6.29 -16.15
C GLY A 239 14.12 6.84 -17.17
N SER A 240 14.44 8.13 -17.11
CA SER A 240 15.47 8.76 -17.95
C SER A 240 16.58 9.42 -17.12
N TYR A 241 17.76 9.47 -17.71
CA TYR A 241 19.03 10.01 -17.18
C TYR A 241 18.94 11.47 -16.70
N ASP A 242 18.08 12.29 -17.29
CA ASP A 242 18.08 13.75 -17.05
C ASP A 242 16.75 14.29 -16.51
N GLY A 243 15.82 13.42 -16.12
CA GLY A 243 14.47 13.86 -15.74
C GLY A 243 13.66 14.41 -16.91
N GLU A 244 14.22 14.45 -18.12
CA GLU A 244 13.52 14.76 -19.36
C GLU A 244 12.57 13.62 -19.73
N TYR A 245 11.32 14.00 -19.98
CA TYR A 245 10.27 13.11 -20.48
C TYR A 245 10.53 12.84 -21.96
N LYS A 246 11.27 11.78 -22.28
CA LYS A 246 11.33 11.29 -23.66
C LYS A 246 10.21 10.29 -23.84
N GLU A 247 9.20 10.62 -24.64
CA GLU A 247 8.22 9.65 -25.13
C GLU A 247 8.92 8.74 -26.14
N ASN A 248 9.61 7.70 -25.68
CA ASN A 248 10.19 6.73 -26.59
C ASN A 248 9.12 5.67 -26.93
N LYS A 249 8.86 5.49 -28.23
CA LYS A 249 7.82 4.57 -28.73
C LYS A 249 8.15 3.08 -28.51
N GLU A 250 9.35 2.75 -28.06
CA GLU A 250 9.77 1.37 -27.76
C GLU A 250 9.60 1.04 -26.27
N LYS A 251 8.52 0.32 -25.95
CA LYS A 251 8.13 -0.10 -24.59
C LYS A 251 8.95 -1.30 -24.06
N ASN A 252 10.25 -1.33 -24.29
CA ASN A 252 11.11 -2.38 -23.72
C ASN A 252 11.74 -1.87 -22.41
N PHE A 253 11.03 -2.09 -21.30
CA PHE A 253 11.52 -1.83 -19.94
C PHE A 253 12.01 -3.14 -19.31
N ASP A 254 13.12 -3.08 -18.58
CA ASP A 254 13.65 -4.21 -17.81
C ASP A 254 12.83 -4.44 -16.52
N ILE A 255 12.24 -3.38 -15.98
CA ILE A 255 11.33 -3.44 -14.83
C ILE A 255 10.19 -2.42 -14.91
N GLU A 256 8.98 -2.89 -14.60
CA GLU A 256 7.77 -2.08 -14.49
C GLU A 256 7.35 -1.96 -13.02
N ILE A 257 7.14 -0.72 -12.59
CA ILE A 257 6.87 -0.37 -11.20
C ILE A 257 5.49 0.27 -11.11
N SER A 258 4.52 -0.41 -10.49
CA SER A 258 3.21 0.15 -10.23
C SER A 258 3.14 0.74 -8.82
N LEU A 259 2.72 2.00 -8.71
CA LEU A 259 2.55 2.67 -7.42
C LEU A 259 1.09 2.62 -7.00
N LEU A 260 0.85 2.04 -5.83
CA LEU A 260 -0.47 1.86 -5.24
C LEU A 260 -0.56 2.61 -3.89
N SER A 261 -1.77 2.97 -3.50
CA SER A 261 -2.11 3.56 -2.21
C SER A 261 -3.54 3.21 -1.83
N TYR A 262 -4.02 3.69 -0.68
CA TYR A 262 -5.35 3.36 -0.16
C TYR A 262 -6.48 3.61 -1.18
N VAL A 263 -6.36 4.63 -2.03
CA VAL A 263 -7.38 4.99 -3.03
C VAL A 263 -7.60 3.90 -4.08
N ASP A 264 -6.57 3.12 -4.43
CA ASP A 264 -6.70 2.02 -5.41
C ASP A 264 -7.42 0.79 -4.83
N GLY A 265 -7.71 0.80 -3.52
CA GLY A 265 -8.36 -0.31 -2.84
C GLY A 265 -9.89 -0.22 -2.88
N ARG A 266 -10.49 -0.21 -1.68
CA ARG A 266 -11.95 -0.12 -1.52
C ARG A 266 -12.56 1.13 -2.19
N PRO A 267 -11.93 2.32 -2.15
CA PRO A 267 -12.49 3.50 -2.82
C PRO A 267 -12.69 3.28 -4.33
N THR A 268 -11.72 2.67 -5.02
CA THR A 268 -11.83 2.35 -6.45
C THR A 268 -12.97 1.37 -6.74
N LEU A 269 -13.20 0.35 -5.90
CA LEU A 269 -14.35 -0.55 -6.04
C LEU A 269 -15.69 0.19 -5.90
N ILE A 270 -15.79 1.10 -4.93
CA ILE A 270 -16.98 1.92 -4.72
C ILE A 270 -17.21 2.79 -5.95
N GLU A 271 -16.15 3.41 -6.48
CA GLU A 271 -16.26 4.31 -7.62
C GLU A 271 -16.68 3.58 -8.90
N LEU A 272 -16.06 2.43 -9.19
CA LEU A 272 -16.48 1.56 -10.28
C LEU A 272 -17.96 1.18 -10.13
N THR A 273 -18.42 0.85 -8.92
CA THR A 273 -19.82 0.50 -8.67
C THR A 273 -20.77 1.66 -8.97
N LYS A 274 -20.42 2.89 -8.60
CA LYS A 274 -21.23 4.08 -8.92
C LYS A 274 -21.34 4.26 -10.43
N VAL A 275 -20.22 4.24 -11.14
CA VAL A 275 -20.18 4.42 -12.59
C VAL A 275 -21.02 3.36 -13.28
N LEU A 276 -20.85 2.08 -12.92
CA LEU A 276 -21.65 1.00 -13.50
C LEU A 276 -23.15 1.15 -13.20
N SER A 277 -23.50 1.67 -12.03
CA SER A 277 -24.90 1.94 -11.67
C SER A 277 -25.49 3.06 -12.52
N GLU A 278 -24.72 4.11 -12.82
CA GLU A 278 -25.14 5.21 -13.69
C GLU A 278 -25.29 4.76 -15.14
N LEU A 279 -24.33 4.01 -15.67
CA LEU A 279 -24.40 3.41 -17.00
C LEU A 279 -25.61 2.48 -17.12
N ALA A 280 -25.90 1.68 -16.09
CA ALA A 280 -27.06 0.80 -16.08
C ALA A 280 -28.37 1.58 -16.04
N ARG A 281 -28.43 2.69 -15.27
CA ARG A 281 -29.58 3.60 -15.22
C ARG A 281 -29.84 4.27 -16.58
N ASN A 282 -28.79 4.64 -17.29
CA ASN A 282 -28.88 5.27 -18.62
C ASN A 282 -29.18 4.26 -19.74
N GLY A 283 -29.14 2.95 -19.45
CA GLY A 283 -29.35 1.88 -20.42
C GLY A 283 -28.14 1.58 -21.30
N GLU A 284 -26.96 2.09 -20.94
CA GLU A 284 -25.70 1.88 -21.66
C GLU A 284 -25.09 0.50 -21.40
N ILE A 285 -25.35 -0.07 -20.22
CA ILE A 285 -24.98 -1.44 -19.85
C ILE A 285 -26.17 -2.17 -19.23
N LYS A 286 -26.32 -3.47 -19.50
CA LYS A 286 -27.34 -4.28 -18.82
C LYS A 286 -26.77 -4.83 -17.52
N ALA A 287 -27.61 -4.91 -16.47
CA ALA A 287 -27.21 -5.50 -15.20
C ALA A 287 -26.72 -6.97 -15.32
N SER A 288 -27.19 -7.71 -16.32
CA SER A 288 -26.73 -9.07 -16.63
C SER A 288 -25.28 -9.14 -17.12
N ASP A 289 -24.78 -8.05 -17.70
CA ASP A 289 -23.47 -8.01 -18.34
C ASP A 289 -22.37 -7.68 -17.30
N ILE A 290 -22.77 -7.20 -16.12
CA ILE A 290 -21.91 -6.95 -14.96
C ILE A 290 -21.56 -8.29 -14.30
N THR A 291 -20.64 -9.01 -14.94
CA THR A 291 -20.13 -10.31 -14.49
C THR A 291 -18.84 -10.16 -13.68
N VAL A 292 -18.47 -11.18 -12.89
CA VAL A 292 -17.18 -11.20 -12.16
C VAL A 292 -15.99 -11.01 -13.11
N THR A 293 -16.06 -11.58 -14.31
CA THR A 293 -15.02 -11.45 -15.35
C THR A 293 -14.92 -10.03 -15.90
N PHE A 294 -16.06 -9.34 -16.05
CA PHE A 294 -16.08 -7.95 -16.46
C PHE A 294 -15.50 -7.05 -15.37
N ILE A 295 -15.92 -7.23 -14.11
CA ILE A 295 -15.35 -6.47 -12.99
C ILE A 295 -13.83 -6.72 -12.85
N ASP A 296 -13.39 -7.96 -13.06
CA ASP A 296 -11.96 -8.31 -13.04
C ASP A 296 -11.17 -7.57 -14.13
N SER A 297 -11.71 -7.46 -15.36
CA SER A 297 -11.04 -6.74 -16.43
C SER A 297 -10.96 -5.24 -16.17
N GLU A 298 -12.05 -4.63 -15.68
CA GLU A 298 -12.07 -3.20 -15.35
C GLU A 298 -11.09 -2.87 -14.21
N LEU A 299 -11.08 -3.69 -13.15
CA LEU A 299 -10.18 -3.47 -12.02
C LEU A 299 -8.71 -3.71 -12.37
N LYS A 300 -8.40 -4.63 -13.29
CA LYS A 300 -7.03 -4.78 -13.81
C LYS A 300 -6.56 -3.57 -14.59
N GLN A 301 -7.46 -2.91 -15.32
CA GLN A 301 -7.13 -1.65 -16.00
C GLN A 301 -6.92 -0.50 -14.99
N LEU A 302 -7.74 -0.43 -13.94
CA LEU A 302 -7.68 0.66 -12.95
C LEU A 302 -6.55 0.52 -11.92
N VAL A 303 -6.14 -0.71 -11.57
CA VAL A 303 -5.22 -0.96 -10.45
C VAL A 303 -4.00 -1.78 -10.85
N GLY A 304 -4.04 -2.46 -12.00
CA GLY A 304 -2.96 -3.34 -12.48
C GLY A 304 -3.23 -4.83 -12.19
N ASP A 305 -2.24 -5.66 -12.51
CA ASP A 305 -2.32 -7.11 -12.36
C ASP A 305 -2.22 -7.58 -10.89
N GLU A 306 -2.72 -8.79 -10.63
CA GLU A 306 -2.64 -9.44 -9.32
C GLU A 306 -1.18 -9.79 -8.99
N PRO A 307 -0.67 -9.45 -7.79
CA PRO A 307 0.65 -9.90 -7.36
C PRO A 307 0.63 -11.38 -6.97
N ASP A 308 1.71 -12.10 -7.26
CA ASP A 308 1.90 -13.48 -6.82
C ASP A 308 2.35 -13.55 -5.34
N LEU A 309 3.15 -12.56 -4.92
CA LEU A 309 3.69 -12.44 -3.56
C LEU A 309 3.60 -10.98 -3.09
N ILE A 310 3.10 -10.76 -1.88
CA ILE A 310 3.23 -9.49 -1.14
C ILE A 310 4.22 -9.66 0.00
N ILE A 311 5.18 -8.74 0.09
CA ILE A 311 6.09 -8.62 1.23
C ILE A 311 5.67 -7.39 2.04
N ALA A 312 5.25 -7.60 3.28
CA ALA A 312 4.88 -6.54 4.20
C ALA A 312 6.06 -6.15 5.10
N PHE A 313 6.66 -4.99 4.84
CA PHE A 313 7.75 -4.43 5.64
C PHE A 313 7.18 -3.57 6.78
N GLN A 314 6.60 -4.23 7.77
CA GLN A 314 5.95 -3.61 8.92
C GLN A 314 5.93 -4.57 10.12
N PRO A 315 5.89 -4.04 11.36
CA PRO A 315 6.04 -4.85 12.57
C PRO A 315 4.84 -5.76 12.86
N TYR A 316 3.71 -5.55 12.19
CA TYR A 316 2.48 -6.34 12.30
C TYR A 316 1.86 -6.53 10.92
N LEU A 317 1.21 -7.67 10.68
CA LEU A 317 0.49 -7.90 9.43
C LEU A 317 -0.75 -7.00 9.35
N ASN A 318 -0.64 -5.91 8.58
CA ASN A 318 -1.77 -5.02 8.28
C ASN A 318 -1.74 -4.61 6.80
N LEU A 319 -2.70 -5.08 6.02
CA LEU A 319 -2.75 -4.74 4.60
C LEU A 319 -3.16 -3.28 4.34
N ALA A 320 -3.60 -2.54 5.35
CA ALA A 320 -3.91 -1.10 5.29
C ALA A 320 -4.83 -0.71 4.11
N GLY A 321 -5.72 -1.60 3.70
CA GLY A 321 -6.62 -1.36 2.56
C GLY A 321 -6.00 -1.60 1.18
N TYR A 322 -4.89 -2.34 1.08
CA TYR A 322 -4.36 -2.88 -0.18
C TYR A 322 -5.50 -3.45 -1.04
N PRO A 323 -5.48 -3.26 -2.37
CA PRO A 323 -6.54 -3.70 -3.29
C PRO A 323 -7.09 -5.09 -2.99
N PRO A 324 -8.30 -5.19 -2.39
CA PRO A 324 -8.78 -6.46 -1.85
C PRO A 324 -9.20 -7.45 -2.93
N TRP A 325 -9.58 -6.96 -4.13
CA TRP A 325 -9.89 -7.81 -5.27
C TRP A 325 -8.63 -8.54 -5.78
N HIS A 326 -7.49 -7.85 -5.76
CA HIS A 326 -6.25 -8.31 -6.39
C HIS A 326 -5.45 -9.31 -5.57
N ILE A 327 -5.85 -9.57 -4.31
CA ILE A 327 -5.09 -10.41 -3.37
C ILE A 327 -5.72 -11.79 -3.13
N ARG A 328 -6.63 -12.22 -4.00
CA ARG A 328 -7.41 -13.46 -3.83
C ARG A 328 -6.55 -14.73 -3.77
N LEU A 329 -5.43 -14.76 -4.48
CA LEU A 329 -4.52 -15.91 -4.58
C LEU A 329 -3.07 -15.53 -4.25
N THR A 330 -2.86 -14.31 -3.78
CA THR A 330 -1.54 -13.78 -3.47
C THR A 330 -0.99 -14.40 -2.19
N GLU A 331 0.23 -14.93 -2.25
CA GLU A 331 0.96 -15.33 -1.05
C GLU A 331 1.41 -14.08 -0.29
N MET A 332 1.36 -14.10 1.03
CA MET A 332 1.75 -12.95 1.86
C MET A 332 2.86 -13.34 2.81
N TYR A 333 3.92 -12.54 2.83
CA TYR A 333 5.04 -12.70 3.73
C TYR A 333 5.24 -11.46 4.59
N TRP A 334 5.45 -11.67 5.89
CA TRP A 334 5.77 -10.63 6.86
C TRP A 334 6.60 -11.23 7.97
N GLU A 335 7.40 -10.41 8.66
CA GLU A 335 8.12 -10.82 9.85
C GLU A 335 7.72 -9.97 11.05
N PRO A 336 7.43 -10.58 12.21
CA PRO A 336 7.13 -9.84 13.43
C PRO A 336 8.22 -8.85 13.79
N ASP A 337 7.80 -7.65 14.22
CA ASP A 337 8.70 -6.58 14.69
C ASP A 337 9.68 -6.07 13.61
N ASN A 338 9.47 -6.38 12.33
CA ASN A 338 10.28 -5.84 11.24
C ASN A 338 9.80 -4.45 10.80
N GLU A 339 10.59 -3.42 11.09
CA GLU A 339 10.29 -2.04 10.69
C GLU A 339 11.08 -1.58 9.46
N GLU A 340 12.02 -2.38 8.97
CA GLU A 340 12.96 -1.98 7.91
C GLU A 340 12.79 -2.81 6.64
N VAL A 341 13.07 -2.18 5.49
CA VAL A 341 13.23 -2.88 4.22
C VAL A 341 14.63 -3.47 4.17
N THR A 342 14.75 -4.78 4.38
CA THR A 342 16.04 -5.48 4.42
C THR A 342 16.09 -6.63 3.43
N TYR A 343 17.27 -6.86 2.84
CA TYR A 343 17.47 -7.96 1.88
C TYR A 343 17.24 -9.33 2.54
N ALA A 344 17.59 -9.46 3.82
CA ALA A 344 17.40 -10.70 4.56
C ALA A 344 15.91 -11.11 4.62
N VAL A 345 15.00 -10.17 4.86
CA VAL A 345 13.54 -10.41 4.83
C VAL A 345 13.07 -10.69 3.41
N TYR A 346 13.56 -9.92 2.43
CA TYR A 346 13.26 -10.13 1.01
C TYR A 346 13.60 -11.55 0.53
N LEU A 347 14.82 -12.02 0.79
CA LEU A 347 15.27 -13.35 0.38
C LEU A 347 14.48 -14.47 1.07
N ARG A 348 14.13 -14.30 2.35
CA ARG A 348 13.28 -15.27 3.06
C ARG A 348 11.86 -15.31 2.51
N ALA A 349 11.29 -14.17 2.13
CA ALA A 349 10.00 -14.10 1.46
C ALA A 349 10.01 -14.92 0.15
N LEU A 350 11.02 -14.69 -0.70
CA LEU A 350 11.19 -15.47 -1.93
C LEU A 350 11.43 -16.95 -1.66
N THR A 351 12.24 -17.27 -0.64
CA THR A 351 12.51 -18.65 -0.25
C THR A 351 11.23 -19.38 0.19
N ASN A 352 10.37 -18.73 0.97
CA ASN A 352 9.11 -19.32 1.40
C ASN A 352 8.11 -19.42 0.25
N TYR A 353 8.02 -18.40 -0.60
CA TYR A 353 7.23 -18.46 -1.82
C TYR A 353 7.68 -19.62 -2.72
N SER A 354 8.98 -19.85 -2.88
CA SER A 354 9.51 -20.93 -3.72
C SER A 354 9.05 -22.32 -3.29
N LYS A 355 8.73 -22.48 -2.00
CA LYS A 355 8.25 -23.72 -1.39
C LYS A 355 6.72 -23.81 -1.35
N SER A 356 6.00 -22.72 -1.64
CA SER A 356 4.54 -22.69 -1.57
C SER A 356 3.92 -23.58 -2.66
N LYS A 357 2.73 -24.10 -2.39
CA LYS A 357 1.95 -24.88 -3.37
C LYS A 357 0.54 -24.30 -3.46
N VAL A 358 0.25 -23.64 -4.58
CA VAL A 358 -1.06 -23.08 -4.86
C VAL A 358 -1.94 -24.17 -5.46
N ASN A 359 -2.89 -24.69 -4.68
CA ASN A 359 -3.71 -25.83 -5.09
C ASN A 359 -5.00 -25.45 -5.84
N ILE A 360 -5.36 -24.16 -5.92
CA ILE A 360 -6.54 -23.63 -6.64
C ILE A 360 -7.78 -24.54 -6.51
N GLY A 361 -8.12 -24.90 -5.26
CA GLY A 361 -9.32 -25.70 -4.96
C GLY A 361 -9.22 -27.21 -5.30
N ARG A 362 -8.02 -27.76 -5.50
CA ARG A 362 -7.77 -29.20 -5.72
C ARG A 362 -7.06 -29.89 -4.57
#